data_AF-A0A8T3X8B7-F1
#
_entry.id   AF-A0A8T3X8B7-F1
#
_cell.length_a   1.000
_cell.length_b   1.000
_cell.length_c   1.000
_cell.angle_alpha   90.00
_cell.angle_beta   90.00
_cell.angle_gamma   90.00
#
_symmetry.space_group_name_H-M   'P 1'
#
loop_
_entity.id
_entity.type
_entity.pdbx_description
1 polymer ?
#
loop_
_entity_poly.entity_id
_entity_poly.type
_entity_poly.pdbx_seq_one_letter_code
_entity_poly.pdbx_strand_id
1 'polypeptide(L)'
;MKGIYHHLPDPRIIEEIAELNKNKSIENPDLFSPKSDRYKIERVVHNTLFDWNDERKLWLVKKSAGFDDIENYLHAYAIHRANNQLNEACNKLWPCLEFINAISKKISLETNYPRIGSKFQREFTAGTTIPNLYYSHLSSLLAIMSTFGFISIYLRPNRFYNLIRTPDGWKLYERKKYMKEICCKNTKGWHYQLIDLYEFLMNNLEGFPQTDLSKSIQLLDYRNQSQYDVLGGVSVSASMGFNLVFRYMPFIFNTLATAFRIIKKSHSITNYSDSRFEELCEKLPQLYENYYKEFPKNDYDLEI
;
A
#
# COMPACT_ATOMS: atom_id res chain seq x y z
N MET A 1 -33.23 2.66 -8.19
CA MET A 1 -31.79 2.47 -7.96
C MET A 1 -31.30 1.11 -8.51
N LYS A 2 -31.46 0.83 -9.80
CA LYS A 2 -31.06 -0.46 -10.42
C LYS A 2 -29.83 -0.36 -11.37
N GLY A 3 -29.08 0.74 -11.32
CA GLY A 3 -27.99 1.01 -12.29
C GLY A 3 -26.56 1.07 -11.74
N ILE A 4 -26.34 1.04 -10.42
CA ILE A 4 -25.01 1.26 -9.82
C ILE A 4 -24.26 -0.07 -9.59
N TYR A 5 -24.98 -1.18 -9.46
CA TYR A 5 -24.39 -2.48 -9.08
C TYR A 5 -23.37 -3.05 -10.09
N HIS A 6 -23.44 -2.67 -11.37
CA HIS A 6 -22.44 -3.11 -12.37
C HIS A 6 -21.08 -2.42 -12.24
N HIS A 7 -20.98 -1.34 -11.47
CA HIS A 7 -19.75 -0.59 -11.19
C HIS A 7 -19.14 -0.93 -9.83
N LEU A 8 -19.83 -1.75 -9.04
CA LEU A 8 -19.39 -2.07 -7.70
C LEU A 8 -18.31 -3.13 -7.71
N PRO A 9 -17.38 -3.05 -6.75
CA PRO A 9 -16.57 -4.19 -6.36
C PRO A 9 -17.38 -5.46 -6.21
N ASP A 10 -16.70 -6.57 -6.46
CA ASP A 10 -17.19 -7.86 -5.99
C ASP A 10 -17.49 -7.81 -4.47
N PRO A 11 -18.75 -8.06 -4.05
CA PRO A 11 -19.16 -7.94 -2.66
C PRO A 11 -18.69 -9.12 -1.80
N ARG A 12 -18.07 -10.14 -2.43
CA ARG A 12 -17.53 -11.31 -1.74
C ARG A 12 -16.60 -10.90 -0.60
N ILE A 13 -16.75 -11.60 0.53
CA ILE A 13 -15.93 -11.37 1.73
C ILE A 13 -14.49 -11.82 1.47
N ILE A 14 -13.57 -11.43 2.36
CA ILE A 14 -12.12 -11.71 2.23
C ILE A 14 -11.86 -13.19 1.93
N GLU A 15 -12.54 -14.08 2.66
CA GLU A 15 -12.37 -15.52 2.57
C GLU A 15 -12.68 -16.07 1.17
N GLU A 16 -13.73 -15.56 0.52
CA GLU A 16 -14.15 -16.02 -0.81
C GLU A 16 -13.21 -15.51 -1.90
N ILE A 17 -12.72 -14.27 -1.77
CA ILE A 17 -11.70 -13.73 -2.68
C ILE A 17 -10.37 -14.46 -2.51
N ALA A 18 -9.99 -14.77 -1.27
CA ALA A 18 -8.79 -15.54 -0.96
C ALA A 18 -8.88 -16.95 -1.55
N GLU A 19 -10.00 -17.65 -1.34
CA GLU A 19 -10.21 -18.99 -1.88
C GLU A 19 -10.24 -18.99 -3.42
N LEU A 20 -10.85 -17.99 -4.04
CA LEU A 20 -10.81 -17.82 -5.50
C LEU A 20 -9.37 -17.68 -6.00
N ASN A 21 -8.59 -16.78 -5.40
CA ASN A 21 -7.20 -16.55 -5.82
C ASN A 21 -6.34 -17.81 -5.58
N LYS A 22 -6.58 -18.55 -4.50
CA LYS A 22 -5.93 -19.81 -4.19
C LYS A 22 -6.26 -20.89 -5.21
N ASN A 23 -7.52 -21.05 -5.58
CA ASN A 23 -7.95 -21.99 -6.63
C ASN A 23 -7.30 -21.64 -7.97
N LYS A 24 -7.25 -20.35 -8.32
CA LYS A 24 -6.54 -19.89 -9.52
C LYS A 24 -5.04 -20.18 -9.51
N SER A 25 -4.40 -20.12 -8.34
CA SER A 25 -2.99 -20.50 -8.18
C SER A 25 -2.75 -22.00 -8.34
N ILE A 26 -3.71 -22.84 -7.95
CA ILE A 26 -3.67 -24.30 -8.13
C ILE A 26 -3.89 -24.66 -9.60
N GLU A 27 -4.83 -23.99 -10.27
CA GLU A 27 -5.10 -24.18 -11.70
C GLU A 27 -3.93 -23.73 -12.59
N ASN A 28 -3.22 -22.66 -12.21
CA ASN A 28 -2.18 -22.02 -13.04
C ASN A 28 -0.87 -21.76 -12.26
N PRO A 29 -0.20 -22.79 -11.72
CA PRO A 29 0.92 -22.62 -10.80
C PRO A 29 2.07 -21.78 -11.38
N ASP A 30 2.30 -21.85 -12.69
CA ASP A 30 3.35 -21.09 -13.37
C ASP A 30 3.12 -19.57 -13.37
N LEU A 31 1.86 -19.11 -13.37
CA LEU A 31 1.53 -17.67 -13.33
C LEU A 31 1.69 -17.09 -11.91
N PHE A 32 1.50 -17.92 -10.89
CA PHE A 32 1.52 -17.50 -9.49
C PHE A 32 2.84 -17.87 -8.78
N SER A 33 3.73 -18.61 -9.44
CA SER A 33 5.04 -19.00 -8.91
C SER A 33 5.93 -17.79 -8.57
N PRO A 34 6.80 -17.87 -7.53
CA PRO A 34 7.87 -16.89 -7.34
C PRO A 34 8.80 -16.71 -8.54
N LYS A 35 8.90 -17.74 -9.39
CA LYS A 35 9.70 -17.72 -10.61
C LYS A 35 8.95 -17.18 -11.82
N SER A 36 7.66 -16.85 -11.66
CA SER A 36 6.88 -16.24 -12.74
C SER A 36 7.50 -14.88 -13.10
N ASP A 37 7.71 -14.66 -14.40
CA ASP A 37 8.24 -13.38 -14.86
C ASP A 37 7.15 -12.32 -14.69
N ARG A 38 7.27 -11.52 -13.62
CA ARG A 38 6.35 -10.41 -13.34
C ARG A 38 6.20 -9.51 -14.57
N TYR A 39 7.29 -9.22 -15.29
CA TYR A 39 7.25 -8.32 -16.44
C TYR A 39 6.53 -8.94 -17.63
N LYS A 40 6.53 -10.27 -17.74
CA LYS A 40 5.68 -10.97 -18.72
C LYS A 40 4.20 -10.76 -18.38
N ILE A 41 3.80 -10.98 -17.12
CA ILE A 41 2.41 -10.80 -16.67
C ILE A 41 1.98 -9.35 -16.85
N GLU A 42 2.77 -8.38 -16.37
CA GLU A 42 2.46 -6.95 -16.52
C GLU A 42 2.31 -6.57 -18.00
N ARG A 43 3.20 -7.08 -18.88
CA ARG A 43 3.14 -6.82 -20.32
C ARG A 43 1.89 -7.40 -20.98
N VAL A 44 1.54 -8.65 -20.66
CA VAL A 44 0.32 -9.29 -21.19
C VAL A 44 -0.92 -8.50 -20.77
N VAL A 45 -1.02 -8.14 -19.49
CA VAL A 45 -2.13 -7.34 -18.98
C VAL A 45 -2.15 -5.96 -19.61
N HIS A 46 -1.04 -5.22 -19.62
CA HIS A 46 -0.99 -3.85 -20.17
C HIS A 46 -1.30 -3.82 -21.67
N ASN A 47 -0.78 -4.77 -22.45
CA ASN A 47 -1.12 -4.86 -23.87
C ASN A 47 -2.61 -5.13 -24.06
N THR A 48 -3.17 -6.07 -23.30
CA THR A 48 -4.60 -6.40 -23.39
C THR A 48 -5.50 -5.23 -23.00
N LEU A 49 -5.15 -4.52 -21.92
CA LEU A 49 -5.91 -3.35 -21.46
C LEU A 49 -5.75 -2.14 -22.37
N PHE A 50 -4.59 -1.97 -23.02
CA PHE A 50 -4.41 -0.95 -24.05
C PHE A 50 -5.39 -1.18 -25.21
N ASP A 51 -5.59 -2.43 -25.59
CA ASP A 51 -6.56 -2.82 -26.63
C ASP A 51 -8.02 -2.73 -26.15
N TRP A 52 -8.30 -2.78 -24.84
CA TRP A 52 -9.64 -2.52 -24.29
C TRP A 52 -10.11 -1.07 -24.44
N ASN A 53 -9.17 -0.14 -24.61
CA ASN A 53 -9.45 1.29 -24.77
C ASN A 53 -9.76 1.68 -26.23
N ASP A 54 -9.67 0.73 -27.16
CA ASP A 54 -9.98 0.86 -28.59
C ASP A 54 -10.90 -0.30 -29.01
N GLU A 55 -12.21 -0.05 -29.11
CA GLU A 55 -13.23 -1.08 -29.42
C GLU A 55 -12.89 -1.93 -30.66
N ARG A 56 -12.12 -1.39 -31.63
CA ARG A 56 -11.69 -2.11 -32.83
C ARG A 56 -10.58 -3.14 -32.58
N LYS A 57 -9.74 -2.94 -31.56
CA LYS A 57 -8.64 -3.87 -31.21
C LYS A 57 -9.05 -4.92 -30.19
N LEU A 58 -10.09 -4.64 -29.41
CA LEU A 58 -10.76 -5.59 -28.51
C LEU A 58 -11.20 -6.87 -29.24
N TRP A 59 -11.54 -6.78 -30.53
CA TRP A 59 -11.85 -7.92 -31.41
C TRP A 59 -10.61 -8.71 -31.89
N LEU A 60 -9.46 -8.06 -32.05
CA LEU A 60 -8.22 -8.70 -32.50
C LEU A 60 -7.52 -9.47 -31.37
N VAL A 61 -7.48 -8.92 -30.16
CA VAL A 61 -6.95 -9.63 -28.97
C VAL A 61 -7.78 -10.88 -28.67
N LYS A 62 -9.11 -10.78 -28.83
CA LYS A 62 -10.07 -11.90 -28.76
C LYS A 62 -9.75 -13.08 -29.69
N LYS A 63 -8.97 -12.84 -30.74
CA LYS A 63 -8.65 -13.83 -31.77
C LYS A 63 -7.21 -14.36 -31.67
N SER A 64 -6.28 -13.62 -31.05
CA SER A 64 -4.85 -13.97 -31.02
C SER A 64 -4.37 -14.60 -29.71
N ALA A 65 -5.09 -14.42 -28.61
CA ALA A 65 -4.86 -15.12 -27.36
C ALA A 65 -6.09 -15.97 -27.06
N GLY A 66 -5.93 -17.25 -26.71
CA GLY A 66 -7.01 -18.03 -26.13
C GLY A 66 -7.57 -17.27 -24.92
N PHE A 67 -8.77 -16.70 -25.06
CA PHE A 67 -9.31 -15.73 -24.11
C PHE A 67 -9.65 -16.34 -22.74
N ASP A 68 -9.69 -17.66 -22.65
CA ASP A 68 -9.87 -18.39 -21.39
C ASP A 68 -8.69 -18.17 -20.41
N ASP A 69 -7.56 -17.60 -20.88
CA ASP A 69 -6.38 -17.40 -20.04
C ASP A 69 -6.23 -15.96 -19.48
N ILE A 70 -6.84 -14.93 -20.09
CA ILE A 70 -6.60 -13.53 -19.65
C ILE A 70 -7.11 -13.27 -18.23
N GLU A 71 -8.21 -13.90 -17.84
CA GLU A 71 -8.72 -13.81 -16.48
C GLU A 71 -7.68 -14.31 -15.48
N ASN A 72 -7.03 -15.44 -15.74
CA ASN A 72 -5.95 -15.99 -14.90
C ASN A 72 -4.77 -15.00 -14.82
N TYR A 73 -4.40 -14.35 -15.92
CA TYR A 73 -3.38 -13.28 -15.90
C TYR A 73 -3.80 -12.07 -15.06
N LEU A 74 -5.08 -11.69 -15.05
CA LEU A 74 -5.57 -10.58 -14.22
C LEU A 74 -5.59 -10.95 -12.73
N HIS A 75 -5.95 -12.18 -12.37
CA HIS A 75 -5.81 -12.70 -11.01
C HIS A 75 -4.36 -12.75 -10.55
N ALA A 76 -3.47 -13.30 -11.39
CA ALA A 76 -2.03 -13.32 -11.11
C ALA A 76 -1.48 -11.91 -10.95
N TYR A 77 -1.84 -10.99 -11.86
CA TYR A 77 -1.44 -9.59 -11.79
C TYR A 77 -1.88 -8.93 -10.48
N ALA A 78 -3.11 -9.17 -10.02
CA ALA A 78 -3.61 -8.65 -8.75
C ALA A 78 -2.74 -9.05 -7.56
N ILE A 79 -2.40 -10.34 -7.47
CA ILE A 79 -1.53 -10.89 -6.41
C ILE A 79 -0.10 -10.35 -6.54
N HIS A 80 0.45 -10.28 -7.75
CA HIS A 80 1.79 -9.71 -8.00
C HIS A 80 1.86 -8.24 -7.59
N ARG A 81 0.83 -7.46 -7.93
CA ARG A 81 0.72 -6.06 -7.50
C ARG A 81 0.62 -5.95 -5.99
N ALA A 82 -0.19 -6.79 -5.35
CA ALA A 82 -0.30 -6.83 -3.89
C ALA A 82 1.04 -7.12 -3.21
N ASN A 83 1.76 -8.16 -3.66
CA ASN A 83 3.10 -8.51 -3.17
C ASN A 83 4.13 -7.38 -3.39
N ASN A 84 4.10 -6.72 -4.55
CA ASN A 84 4.99 -5.58 -4.81
C ASN A 84 4.70 -4.40 -3.87
N GLN A 85 3.43 -4.14 -3.57
CA GLN A 85 3.05 -3.07 -2.65
C GLN A 85 3.41 -3.42 -1.20
N LEU A 86 3.31 -4.70 -0.77
CA LEU A 86 3.86 -5.14 0.51
C LEU A 86 5.36 -4.89 0.60
N ASN A 87 6.10 -5.28 -0.43
CA ASN A 87 7.55 -5.06 -0.47
C ASN A 87 7.89 -3.55 -0.39
N GLU A 88 7.18 -2.71 -1.15
CA GLU A 88 7.35 -1.26 -1.06
C GLU A 88 7.02 -0.73 0.34
N ALA A 89 5.96 -1.22 0.97
CA ALA A 89 5.60 -0.83 2.33
C ALA A 89 6.72 -1.14 3.33
N CYS A 90 7.30 -2.35 3.23
CA CYS A 90 8.43 -2.77 4.05
C CYS A 90 9.69 -1.92 3.79
N ASN A 91 10.03 -1.68 2.52
CA ASN A 91 11.19 -0.87 2.14
C ASN A 91 11.09 0.57 2.60
N LYS A 92 9.88 1.11 2.79
CA LYS A 92 9.66 2.44 3.37
C LYS A 92 9.71 2.42 4.89
N LEU A 93 9.26 1.36 5.52
CA LEU A 93 9.26 1.22 6.96
C LEU A 93 10.65 0.94 7.54
N TRP A 94 11.46 0.12 6.84
CA TRP A 94 12.80 -0.26 7.27
C TRP A 94 13.70 0.93 7.60
N PRO A 95 13.88 1.93 6.70
CA PRO A 95 14.65 3.13 7.01
C PRO A 95 14.19 3.85 8.27
N CYS A 96 12.87 3.90 8.53
CA CYS A 96 12.33 4.56 9.73
C CYS A 96 12.88 3.95 11.01
N LEU A 97 13.08 2.63 11.02
CA LEU A 97 13.55 1.88 12.18
C LEU A 97 15.06 1.97 12.34
N GLU A 98 15.80 1.89 11.23
CA GLU A 98 17.25 2.14 11.21
C GLU A 98 17.54 3.54 11.74
N PHE A 99 16.71 4.52 11.37
CA PHE A 99 16.78 5.88 11.88
C PHE A 99 16.47 5.98 13.37
N ILE A 100 15.43 5.30 13.87
CA ILE A 100 15.13 5.25 15.31
C ILE A 100 16.30 4.62 16.08
N ASN A 101 16.87 3.52 15.59
CA ASN A 101 17.98 2.82 16.23
C ASN A 101 19.25 3.67 16.25
N ALA A 102 19.56 4.36 15.14
CA ALA A 102 20.75 5.21 15.03
C ALA A 102 20.75 6.40 15.99
N ILE A 103 19.57 6.92 16.36
CA ILE A 103 19.44 8.06 17.27
C ILE A 103 19.11 7.65 18.71
N SER A 104 18.70 6.40 18.95
CA SER A 104 18.53 5.87 20.30
C SER A 104 19.89 5.60 20.95
N LYS A 105 20.18 6.34 22.01
CA LYS A 105 21.44 6.21 22.76
C LYS A 105 21.58 4.81 23.37
N LYS A 106 20.50 4.24 23.91
CA LYS A 106 20.52 2.91 24.55
C LYS A 106 20.65 1.80 23.52
N ILE A 107 19.88 1.82 22.43
CA ILE A 107 19.98 0.80 21.37
C ILE A 107 21.38 0.83 20.74
N SER A 108 21.90 2.01 20.43
CA SER A 108 23.27 2.17 19.91
C SER A 108 24.34 1.58 20.85
N LEU A 109 24.16 1.70 22.16
CA LEU A 109 25.08 1.14 23.17
C LEU A 109 24.90 -0.37 23.39
N GLU A 110 23.67 -0.87 23.38
CA GLU A 110 23.35 -2.29 23.65
C GLU A 110 23.62 -3.19 22.46
N THR A 111 23.46 -2.68 21.24
CA THR A 111 23.56 -3.46 20.00
C THR A 111 24.82 -3.16 19.19
N ASN A 112 25.69 -2.28 19.67
CA ASN A 112 26.81 -1.70 18.91
C ASN A 112 26.39 -1.14 17.54
N TYR A 113 25.14 -0.67 17.44
CA TYR A 113 24.61 -0.16 16.18
C TYR A 113 25.37 1.11 15.77
N PRO A 114 26.00 1.14 14.58
CA PRO A 114 26.81 2.26 14.15
C PRO A 114 25.93 3.49 13.94
N ARG A 115 26.30 4.62 14.55
CA ARG A 115 25.59 5.89 14.32
C ARG A 115 25.83 6.36 12.89
N ILE A 116 24.78 6.83 12.22
CA ILE A 116 24.81 7.31 10.81
C ILE A 116 25.67 8.59 10.65
N GLY A 117 26.23 9.12 11.73
CA GLY A 117 27.22 10.21 11.75
C GLY A 117 26.96 11.19 12.90
N SER A 118 27.94 12.02 13.24
CA SER A 118 27.81 13.03 14.29
C SER A 118 26.94 14.23 13.90
N LYS A 119 26.65 14.41 12.61
CA LYS A 119 25.85 15.51 12.03
C LYS A 119 24.43 15.13 11.65
N PHE A 120 24.05 13.86 11.75
CA PHE A 120 22.68 13.41 11.48
C PHE A 120 21.84 13.69 12.74
N GLN A 121 21.26 14.89 12.81
CA GLN A 121 20.49 15.35 13.98
C GLN A 121 19.06 14.77 13.97
N ARG A 122 18.42 14.67 15.14
CA ARG A 122 17.07 14.11 15.37
C ARG A 122 16.00 14.77 14.49
N GLU A 123 16.25 16.01 14.10
CA GLU A 123 15.40 16.89 13.33
C GLU A 123 15.38 16.53 11.83
N PHE A 124 16.52 16.12 11.26
CA PHE A 124 16.60 15.57 9.90
C PHE A 124 15.83 14.23 9.78
N THR A 125 15.74 13.53 10.91
CA THR A 125 15.09 12.22 11.02
C THR A 125 13.59 12.32 10.84
N ALA A 126 12.91 13.32 11.41
CA ALA A 126 11.45 13.46 11.31
C ALA A 126 11.00 13.81 9.87
N GLY A 127 11.68 14.77 9.24
CA GLY A 127 11.38 15.20 7.85
C GLY A 127 11.55 14.10 6.80
N THR A 128 12.33 13.07 7.11
CA THR A 128 12.50 11.87 6.25
C THR A 128 11.60 10.71 6.70
N THR A 129 11.41 10.53 8.00
CA THR A 129 10.66 9.40 8.58
C THR A 129 9.15 9.55 8.41
N ILE A 130 8.58 10.74 8.60
CA ILE A 130 7.14 10.95 8.46
C ILE A 130 6.66 10.65 7.03
N PRO A 131 7.32 11.16 5.96
CA PRO A 131 6.97 10.75 4.60
C PRO A 131 7.10 9.24 4.38
N ASN A 132 8.15 8.60 4.90
CA ASN A 132 8.34 7.16 4.74
C ASN A 132 7.26 6.33 5.46
N LEU A 133 6.87 6.71 6.69
CA LEU A 133 5.74 6.10 7.38
C LEU A 133 4.44 6.25 6.58
N TYR A 134 4.18 7.44 6.04
CA TYR A 134 3.00 7.68 5.22
C TYR A 134 3.00 6.84 3.94
N TYR A 135 4.12 6.74 3.24
CA TYR A 135 4.20 5.89 2.05
C TYR A 135 4.13 4.40 2.38
N SER A 136 4.67 3.97 3.52
CA SER A 136 4.48 2.61 4.02
C SER A 136 3.00 2.30 4.24
N HIS A 137 2.27 3.24 4.85
CA HIS A 137 0.82 3.16 5.02
C HIS A 137 0.09 2.98 3.69
N LEU A 138 0.33 3.89 2.74
CA LEU A 138 -0.36 3.87 1.44
C LEU A 138 -0.08 2.61 0.65
N SER A 139 1.17 2.16 0.63
CA SER A 139 1.54 0.89 -0.01
C SER A 139 0.83 -0.28 0.67
N SER A 140 0.64 -0.26 1.99
CA SER A 140 -0.16 -1.27 2.70
C SER A 140 -1.63 -1.26 2.28
N LEU A 141 -2.25 -0.06 2.18
CA LEU A 141 -3.62 0.07 1.69
C LEU A 141 -3.75 -0.43 0.24
N LEU A 142 -2.80 -0.09 -0.64
CA LEU A 142 -2.77 -0.56 -2.03
C LEU A 142 -2.57 -2.06 -2.13
N ALA A 143 -1.78 -2.66 -1.23
CA ALA A 143 -1.60 -4.09 -1.15
C ALA A 143 -2.93 -4.78 -0.84
N ILE A 144 -3.63 -4.31 0.20
CA ILE A 144 -4.99 -4.78 0.56
C ILE A 144 -5.90 -4.65 -0.66
N MET A 145 -6.09 -3.44 -1.18
CA MET A 145 -6.95 -3.17 -2.32
C MET A 145 -6.65 -4.08 -3.53
N SER A 146 -5.37 -4.26 -3.86
CA SER A 146 -4.95 -5.10 -4.99
C SER A 146 -5.36 -6.56 -4.79
N THR A 147 -5.31 -7.10 -3.57
CA THR A 147 -5.79 -8.46 -3.28
C THR A 147 -7.28 -8.64 -3.56
N PHE A 148 -8.08 -7.61 -3.30
CA PHE A 148 -9.51 -7.56 -3.65
C PHE A 148 -9.77 -7.23 -5.12
N GLY A 149 -8.72 -7.09 -5.93
CA GLY A 149 -8.84 -6.77 -7.35
C GLY A 149 -9.08 -5.30 -7.64
N PHE A 150 -8.68 -4.39 -6.75
CA PHE A 150 -8.64 -2.94 -6.99
C PHE A 150 -7.23 -2.50 -7.34
N ILE A 151 -6.98 -2.29 -8.63
CA ILE A 151 -5.64 -1.97 -9.12
C ILE A 151 -5.67 -0.65 -9.87
N SER A 152 -5.01 0.35 -9.30
CA SER A 152 -4.72 1.60 -9.99
C SER A 152 -3.63 1.39 -11.02
N ILE A 153 -3.93 1.63 -12.30
CA ILE A 153 -2.98 1.50 -13.41
C ILE A 153 -2.84 2.80 -14.19
N TYR A 154 -1.70 2.93 -14.84
CA TYR A 154 -1.41 4.01 -15.77
C TYR A 154 -1.27 3.42 -17.18
N LEU A 155 -2.12 3.86 -18.11
CA LEU A 155 -2.06 3.46 -19.51
C LEU A 155 -1.72 4.68 -20.37
N ARG A 156 -0.76 4.50 -21.29
CA ARG A 156 -0.34 5.57 -22.19
C ARG A 156 -1.42 5.86 -23.25
N PRO A 157 -1.51 7.09 -23.78
CA PRO A 157 -0.82 8.29 -23.30
C PRO A 157 -1.59 8.98 -22.15
N ASN A 158 -0.96 9.09 -20.99
CA ASN A 158 -1.39 9.93 -19.86
C ASN A 158 -2.77 9.68 -19.24
N ARG A 159 -3.29 8.44 -19.26
CA ARG A 159 -4.59 8.12 -18.63
C ARG A 159 -4.43 7.19 -17.44
N PHE A 160 -5.04 7.58 -16.33
CA PHE A 160 -5.11 6.78 -15.12
C PHE A 160 -6.42 6.01 -15.09
N TYR A 161 -6.33 4.71 -14.88
CA TYR A 161 -7.47 3.83 -14.77
C TYR A 161 -7.45 3.08 -13.43
N ASN A 162 -8.61 2.58 -13.06
CA ASN A 162 -8.79 1.57 -12.03
C ASN A 162 -9.27 0.30 -12.73
N LEU A 163 -8.47 -0.76 -12.65
CA LEU A 163 -8.88 -2.12 -12.99
C LEU A 163 -9.54 -2.73 -11.75
N ILE A 164 -10.77 -3.20 -11.90
CA ILE A 164 -11.66 -3.57 -10.80
C ILE A 164 -12.26 -4.93 -11.07
N ARG A 165 -12.14 -5.83 -10.09
CA ARG A 165 -12.89 -7.09 -10.07
C ARG A 165 -14.33 -6.82 -9.63
N THR A 166 -15.28 -7.17 -10.49
CA THR A 166 -16.73 -7.10 -10.24
C THR A 166 -17.32 -8.50 -10.30
N PRO A 167 -18.58 -8.71 -9.85
CA PRO A 167 -19.26 -10.00 -10.00
C PRO A 167 -19.35 -10.50 -11.45
N ASP A 168 -19.41 -9.57 -12.41
CA ASP A 168 -19.47 -9.87 -13.85
C ASP A 168 -18.07 -10.05 -14.49
N GLY A 169 -17.00 -10.08 -13.68
CA GLY A 169 -15.61 -10.15 -14.14
C GLY A 169 -14.84 -8.82 -14.00
N TRP A 170 -13.69 -8.73 -14.66
CA TRP A 170 -12.79 -7.58 -14.56
C TRP A 170 -13.21 -6.43 -15.47
N LYS A 171 -13.33 -5.22 -14.91
CA LYS A 171 -13.72 -4.01 -15.64
C LYS A 171 -12.67 -2.91 -15.46
N LEU A 172 -12.49 -2.11 -16.50
CA LEU A 172 -11.55 -1.00 -16.52
C LEU A 172 -12.30 0.33 -16.52
N TYR A 173 -12.02 1.18 -15.53
CA TYR A 173 -12.65 2.49 -15.41
C TYR A 173 -11.63 3.60 -15.42
N GLU A 174 -11.89 4.69 -16.14
CA GLU A 174 -11.07 5.89 -16.04
C GLU A 174 -11.19 6.47 -14.63
N ARG A 175 -10.05 6.69 -13.95
CA ARG A 175 -10.02 6.91 -12.50
C ARG A 175 -10.87 8.09 -12.06
N LYS A 176 -10.82 9.24 -12.73
CA LYS A 176 -11.57 10.43 -12.29
C LYS A 176 -13.07 10.24 -12.45
N LYS A 177 -13.50 9.65 -13.56
CA LYS A 177 -14.91 9.28 -13.79
C LYS A 177 -15.39 8.29 -12.73
N TYR A 178 -14.62 7.23 -12.51
CA TYR A 178 -14.95 6.23 -11.51
C TYR A 178 -15.11 6.84 -10.12
N MET A 179 -14.12 7.61 -9.65
CA MET A 179 -14.17 8.27 -8.34
C MET A 179 -15.40 9.19 -8.21
N LYS A 180 -15.74 9.95 -9.26
CA LYS A 180 -16.92 10.82 -9.27
C LYS A 180 -18.22 10.01 -9.19
N GLU A 181 -18.29 8.88 -9.89
CA GLU A 181 -19.48 8.02 -9.96
C GLU A 181 -19.71 7.25 -8.66
N ILE A 182 -18.67 6.67 -8.08
CA ILE A 182 -18.81 5.77 -6.92
C ILE A 182 -18.65 6.47 -5.56
N CYS A 183 -17.70 7.41 -5.45
CA CYS A 183 -17.49 8.14 -4.19
C CYS A 183 -18.35 9.41 -4.11
N CYS A 184 -19.05 9.78 -5.19
CA CYS A 184 -19.79 11.05 -5.30
C CYS A 184 -18.93 12.29 -4.98
N LYS A 185 -17.61 12.17 -5.10
CA LYS A 185 -16.62 13.19 -4.73
C LYS A 185 -15.77 13.57 -5.94
N ASN A 186 -15.47 14.85 -6.08
CA ASN A 186 -14.57 15.38 -7.12
C ASN A 186 -13.15 15.56 -6.57
N THR A 187 -12.62 14.49 -5.97
CA THR A 187 -11.36 14.52 -5.21
C THR A 187 -10.16 14.77 -6.12
N LYS A 188 -9.37 15.79 -5.77
CA LYS A 188 -8.11 16.13 -6.44
C LYS A 188 -6.92 15.54 -5.67
N GLY A 189 -5.89 15.13 -6.41
CA GLY A 189 -4.68 14.53 -5.84
C GLY A 189 -4.83 13.02 -5.65
N TRP A 190 -3.80 12.28 -6.02
CA TRP A 190 -3.85 10.81 -6.03
C TRP A 190 -3.99 10.22 -4.60
N HIS A 191 -3.36 10.87 -3.63
CA HIS A 191 -3.38 10.49 -2.22
C HIS A 191 -4.80 10.48 -1.63
N TYR A 192 -5.53 11.60 -1.78
CA TYR A 192 -6.91 11.69 -1.33
C TYR A 192 -7.83 10.75 -2.11
N GLN A 193 -7.62 10.61 -3.43
CA GLN A 193 -8.40 9.66 -4.24
C GLN A 193 -8.27 8.22 -3.73
N LEU A 194 -7.07 7.82 -3.31
CA LEU A 194 -6.83 6.49 -2.75
C LEU A 194 -7.53 6.34 -1.39
N ILE A 195 -7.41 7.33 -0.50
CA ILE A 195 -8.05 7.28 0.82
C ILE A 195 -9.57 7.23 0.69
N ASP A 196 -10.16 8.07 -0.16
CA ASP A 196 -11.61 8.07 -0.45
C ASP A 196 -12.07 6.74 -1.06
N LEU A 197 -11.25 6.13 -1.93
CA LEU A 197 -11.56 4.83 -2.50
C LEU A 197 -11.51 3.74 -1.42
N TYR A 198 -10.52 3.77 -0.53
CA TYR A 198 -10.44 2.82 0.58
C TYR A 198 -11.62 2.99 1.55
N GLU A 199 -12.03 4.22 1.83
CA GLU A 199 -13.24 4.55 2.60
C GLU A 199 -14.49 3.94 1.97
N PHE A 200 -14.64 4.13 0.66
CA PHE A 200 -15.76 3.56 -0.07
C PHE A 200 -15.79 2.04 0.06
N LEU A 201 -14.64 1.36 -0.09
CA LEU A 201 -14.56 -0.10 0.06
C LEU A 201 -14.89 -0.55 1.48
N MET A 202 -14.35 0.11 2.51
CA MET A 202 -14.65 -0.19 3.92
C MET A 202 -16.14 -0.12 4.25
N ASN A 203 -16.84 0.83 3.64
CA ASN A 203 -18.25 1.10 3.93
C ASN A 203 -19.22 0.23 3.10
N ASN A 204 -18.75 -0.35 1.99
CA ASN A 204 -19.63 -1.04 1.04
C ASN A 204 -19.30 -2.52 0.86
N LEU A 205 -18.15 -3.00 1.36
CA LEU A 205 -17.76 -4.41 1.25
C LEU A 205 -17.69 -5.05 2.63
N GLU A 206 -18.50 -6.10 2.77
CA GLU A 206 -18.53 -6.90 3.98
C GLU A 206 -17.17 -7.56 4.23
N GLY A 207 -16.70 -7.48 5.47
CA GLY A 207 -15.40 -8.03 5.85
C GLY A 207 -14.19 -7.23 5.35
N PHE A 208 -14.34 -6.14 4.59
CA PHE A 208 -13.20 -5.35 4.14
C PHE A 208 -12.44 -4.72 5.33
N PRO A 209 -11.09 -4.69 5.32
CA PRO A 209 -10.33 -4.37 6.52
C PRO A 209 -10.48 -2.92 6.95
N GLN A 210 -10.88 -2.74 8.19
CA GLN A 210 -11.08 -1.44 8.79
C GLN A 210 -9.73 -0.77 9.10
N THR A 211 -9.66 0.55 8.86
CA THR A 211 -8.51 1.38 9.23
C THR A 211 -8.98 2.77 9.66
N ASP A 212 -8.17 3.46 10.46
CA ASP A 212 -8.45 4.83 10.90
C ASP A 212 -8.08 5.82 9.78
N LEU A 213 -9.08 6.17 8.96
CA LEU A 213 -8.89 7.08 7.84
C LEU A 213 -8.66 8.52 8.30
N SER A 214 -9.15 8.90 9.47
CA SER A 214 -8.86 10.21 10.07
C SER A 214 -7.37 10.32 10.38
N LYS A 215 -6.76 9.28 10.98
CA LYS A 215 -5.30 9.20 11.16
C LYS A 215 -4.54 9.19 9.84
N SER A 216 -5.08 8.56 8.80
CA SER A 216 -4.47 8.54 7.46
C SER A 216 -4.38 9.95 6.85
N ILE A 217 -5.45 10.74 6.99
CA ILE A 217 -5.48 12.14 6.53
C ILE A 217 -4.55 13.02 7.35
N GLN A 218 -4.58 12.91 8.69
CA GLN A 218 -3.64 13.66 9.54
C GLN A 218 -2.18 13.36 9.19
N LEU A 219 -1.84 12.08 8.94
CA LEU A 219 -0.49 11.69 8.54
C LEU A 219 -0.10 12.24 7.15
N LEU A 220 -1.05 12.34 6.22
CA LEU A 220 -0.83 13.02 4.93
C LEU A 220 -0.52 14.50 5.13
N ASP A 221 -1.24 15.19 6.02
CA ASP A 221 -1.01 16.61 6.30
C ASP A 221 0.40 16.83 6.88
N TYR A 222 0.80 16.01 7.87
CA TYR A 222 2.17 16.02 8.40
C TYR A 222 3.21 15.67 7.34
N ARG A 223 2.93 14.74 6.44
CA ARG A 223 3.83 14.40 5.34
C ARG A 223 3.98 15.57 4.36
N ASN A 224 2.90 16.28 4.05
CA ASN A 224 2.96 17.43 3.15
C ASN A 224 3.80 18.55 3.77
N GLN A 225 3.53 18.90 5.03
CA GLN A 225 4.31 19.91 5.75
C GLN A 225 5.80 19.50 5.84
N SER A 226 6.09 18.23 6.17
CA SER A 226 7.48 17.71 6.19
C SER A 226 8.18 17.82 4.83
N GLN A 227 7.48 17.51 3.74
CA GLN A 227 8.09 17.57 2.40
C GLN A 227 8.39 19.02 1.97
N TYR A 228 7.50 19.97 2.27
CA TYR A 228 7.73 21.37 1.96
C TYR A 228 8.88 21.96 2.78
N ASP A 229 9.00 21.56 4.06
CA ASP A 229 10.10 21.97 4.94
C ASP A 229 11.46 21.46 4.41
N VAL A 230 11.54 20.23 3.89
CA VAL A 230 12.78 19.68 3.29
C VAL A 230 13.14 20.37 1.98
N LEU A 231 12.17 20.70 1.13
CA LEU A 231 12.41 21.34 -0.18
C LEU A 231 12.74 22.84 -0.07
N GLY A 232 12.35 23.49 1.03
CA GLY A 232 12.54 24.94 1.26
C GLY A 232 13.97 25.38 1.58
N GLY A 233 14.90 24.45 1.85
CA GLY A 233 16.34 24.76 1.97
C GLY A 233 16.77 25.62 3.17
N VAL A 234 15.86 26.00 4.07
CA VAL A 234 16.15 26.80 5.27
C VAL A 234 15.91 25.89 6.45
N SER A 235 16.99 25.53 7.16
CA SER A 235 17.02 24.86 8.46
C SER A 235 15.83 23.92 8.74
N VAL A 236 16.08 22.61 8.82
CA VAL A 236 15.15 21.63 9.42
C VAL A 236 15.03 21.91 10.94
N SER A 237 14.66 23.14 11.29
CA SER A 237 14.52 23.66 12.63
C SER A 237 13.12 23.29 13.10
N ALA A 238 13.06 22.36 14.04
CA ALA A 238 12.05 22.20 15.07
C ALA A 238 10.56 21.98 14.69
N SER A 239 10.14 21.92 13.42
CA SER A 239 8.70 22.02 13.10
C SER A 239 7.85 20.76 13.34
N MET A 240 8.43 19.56 13.35
CA MET A 240 7.69 18.33 13.68
C MET A 240 8.40 17.48 14.71
N GLY A 241 7.76 17.34 15.87
CA GLY A 241 8.24 16.48 16.94
C GLY A 241 8.43 15.07 16.44
N PHE A 242 9.64 14.54 16.58
CA PHE A 242 9.98 13.13 16.34
C PHE A 242 9.00 12.16 17.04
N ASN A 243 8.34 12.63 18.11
CA ASN A 243 7.22 11.98 18.81
C ASN A 243 6.06 11.57 17.88
N LEU A 244 5.81 12.31 16.79
CA LEU A 244 4.80 11.95 15.79
C LEU A 244 5.12 10.63 15.09
N VAL A 245 6.39 10.31 14.86
CA VAL A 245 6.84 9.03 14.29
C VAL A 245 6.27 7.88 15.14
N PHE A 246 6.45 7.94 16.45
CA PHE A 246 5.98 6.91 17.38
C PHE A 246 4.46 6.89 17.53
N ARG A 247 3.80 8.04 17.41
CA ARG A 247 2.33 8.09 17.42
C ARG A 247 1.72 7.31 16.24
N TYR A 248 2.29 7.44 15.05
CA TYR A 248 1.75 6.80 13.84
C TYR A 248 2.32 5.41 13.57
N MET A 249 3.48 5.08 14.10
CA MET A 249 4.14 3.81 13.87
C MET A 249 3.24 2.58 14.18
N PRO A 250 2.59 2.43 15.36
CA PRO A 250 1.68 1.31 15.62
C PRO A 250 0.53 1.21 14.63
N PHE A 251 -0.01 2.36 14.19
CA PHE A 251 -1.07 2.43 13.21
C PHE A 251 -0.61 1.89 11.83
N ILE A 252 0.61 2.22 11.42
CA ILE A 252 1.20 1.70 10.17
C ILE A 252 1.47 0.21 10.28
N PHE A 253 2.03 -0.24 11.39
CA PHE A 253 2.29 -1.66 11.63
C PHE A 253 1.01 -2.50 11.60
N ASN A 254 -0.06 -2.03 12.22
CA ASN A 254 -1.34 -2.74 12.17
C ASN A 254 -1.89 -2.84 10.74
N THR A 255 -1.78 -1.77 9.96
CA THR A 255 -2.23 -1.75 8.55
C THR A 255 -1.39 -2.71 7.70
N LEU A 256 -0.06 -2.69 7.86
CA LEU A 256 0.85 -3.59 7.17
C LEU A 256 0.62 -5.05 7.56
N ALA A 257 0.54 -5.36 8.85
CA ALA A 257 0.23 -6.71 9.35
C ALA A 257 -1.10 -7.24 8.80
N THR A 258 -2.11 -6.36 8.70
CA THR A 258 -3.39 -6.69 8.08
C THR A 258 -3.23 -7.06 6.60
N ALA A 259 -2.47 -6.26 5.84
CA ALA A 259 -2.16 -6.55 4.43
C ALA A 259 -1.46 -7.91 4.26
N PHE A 260 -0.46 -8.20 5.11
CA PHE A 260 0.23 -9.49 5.14
C PHE A 260 -0.72 -10.65 5.39
N ARG A 261 -1.56 -10.56 6.42
CA ARG A 261 -2.54 -11.60 6.77
C ARG A 261 -3.46 -11.93 5.60
N ILE A 262 -3.93 -10.90 4.89
CA ILE A 262 -4.87 -11.06 3.76
C ILE A 262 -4.19 -11.71 2.56
N ILE A 263 -2.98 -11.27 2.23
CA ILE A 263 -2.23 -11.85 1.12
C ILE A 263 -1.85 -13.29 1.43
N LYS A 264 -1.38 -13.60 2.66
CA LYS A 264 -1.07 -14.98 3.09
C LYS A 264 -2.29 -15.93 3.01
N LYS A 265 -3.51 -15.43 3.20
CA LYS A 265 -4.73 -16.22 2.98
C LYS A 265 -4.97 -16.57 1.51
N SER A 266 -4.60 -15.66 0.60
CA SER A 266 -4.88 -15.78 -0.84
C SER A 266 -3.78 -16.52 -1.60
N HIS A 267 -2.53 -16.32 -1.21
CA HIS A 267 -1.36 -16.87 -1.90
C HIS A 267 -0.12 -16.85 -1.00
N SER A 268 0.89 -17.67 -1.33
CA SER A 268 2.20 -17.51 -0.69
C SER A 268 2.82 -16.16 -1.04
N ILE A 269 3.49 -15.54 -0.08
CA ILE A 269 4.21 -14.29 -0.32
C ILE A 269 5.49 -14.66 -1.04
N THR A 270 5.49 -14.56 -2.36
CA THR A 270 6.58 -15.11 -3.19
C THR A 270 7.74 -14.15 -3.36
N ASN A 271 7.48 -12.85 -3.20
CA ASN A 271 8.49 -11.81 -3.13
C ASN A 271 8.92 -11.62 -1.68
N TYR A 272 9.36 -12.69 -1.00
CA TYR A 272 10.04 -12.61 0.30
C TYR A 272 11.26 -11.70 0.13
N SER A 273 11.03 -10.40 0.19
CA SER A 273 12.09 -9.43 0.01
C SER A 273 12.93 -9.32 1.26
N ASP A 274 12.45 -9.79 2.42
CA ASP A 274 13.23 -9.69 3.65
C ASP A 274 12.81 -10.57 4.83
N SER A 275 13.75 -11.35 5.37
CA SER A 275 13.63 -11.95 6.71
C SER A 275 13.64 -10.89 7.82
N ARG A 276 14.24 -9.72 7.54
CA ARG A 276 14.25 -8.56 8.44
C ARG A 276 12.84 -8.06 8.77
N PHE A 277 11.85 -8.38 7.94
CA PHE A 277 10.44 -8.00 8.11
C PHE A 277 9.68 -8.88 9.13
N GLU A 278 9.91 -10.20 9.14
CA GLU A 278 9.33 -11.09 10.16
C GLU A 278 9.94 -10.78 11.53
N GLU A 279 11.25 -10.58 11.57
CA GLU A 279 11.99 -10.09 12.73
C GLU A 279 11.44 -8.74 13.24
N LEU A 280 11.03 -7.87 12.32
CA LEU A 280 10.41 -6.58 12.63
C LEU A 280 9.06 -6.73 13.34
N CYS A 281 8.20 -7.60 12.84
CA CYS A 281 6.90 -7.88 13.44
C CYS A 281 7.05 -8.46 14.85
N GLU A 282 8.06 -9.32 15.06
CA GLU A 282 8.35 -9.96 16.34
C GLU A 282 8.94 -8.99 17.36
N LYS A 283 9.88 -8.14 16.94
CA LYS A 283 10.61 -7.24 17.85
C LYS A 283 9.87 -5.95 18.19
N LEU A 284 8.79 -5.64 17.46
CA LEU A 284 8.14 -4.35 17.57
C LEU A 284 7.50 -4.03 18.93
N PRO A 285 6.77 -4.96 19.57
CA PRO A 285 6.20 -4.72 20.89
C PRO A 285 7.29 -4.44 21.93
N GLN A 286 8.44 -5.13 21.82
CA GLN A 286 9.60 -4.90 22.68
C GLN A 286 10.23 -3.52 22.44
N LEU A 287 10.38 -3.12 21.17
CA LEU A 287 10.86 -1.78 20.81
C LEU A 287 9.92 -0.70 21.34
N TYR A 288 8.61 -0.92 21.28
CA TYR A 288 7.59 -0.03 21.82
C TYR A 288 7.66 0.09 23.35
N GLU A 289 7.77 -1.03 24.07
CA GLU A 289 7.89 -1.03 25.54
C GLU A 289 9.20 -0.41 26.04
N ASN A 290 10.32 -0.73 25.41
CA ASN A 290 11.62 -0.16 25.76
C ASN A 290 11.62 1.36 25.56
N TYR A 291 10.90 1.84 24.54
CA TYR A 291 10.80 3.25 24.21
C TYR A 291 9.90 4.04 25.18
N TYR A 292 8.72 3.52 25.54
CA TYR A 292 7.84 4.17 26.53
C TYR A 292 8.47 4.26 27.93
N LYS A 293 9.38 3.34 28.25
CA LYS A 293 10.18 3.36 29.49
C LYS A 293 11.34 4.36 29.43
N GLU A 294 11.90 4.63 28.25
CA GLU A 294 13.05 5.53 28.06
C GLU A 294 12.69 6.99 27.77
N PHE A 295 11.50 7.25 27.23
CA PHE A 295 10.98 8.59 26.99
C PHE A 295 9.70 8.81 27.81
N PRO A 296 9.79 8.92 29.15
CA PRO A 296 8.65 9.28 29.97
C PRO A 296 8.11 10.65 29.54
N LYS A 297 6.82 10.90 29.81
CA LYS A 297 6.01 12.06 29.40
C LYS A 297 6.65 13.47 29.56
N ASN A 298 7.77 13.60 30.26
CA ASN A 298 8.36 14.88 30.66
C ASN A 298 9.13 15.60 29.53
N ASP A 299 9.49 14.93 28.43
CA ASP A 299 10.07 15.58 27.24
C ASP A 299 9.01 15.97 26.19
N TYR A 300 7.73 15.78 26.49
CA TYR A 300 6.59 16.05 25.59
C TYR A 300 5.84 17.34 25.94
N ASP A 301 6.17 17.96 27.07
CA ASP A 301 5.74 19.32 27.42
C ASP A 301 6.72 20.33 26.82
N LEU A 302 6.71 20.45 25.50
CA LEU A 302 7.05 21.72 24.87
C LEU A 302 5.73 22.36 24.51
N GLU A 303 5.42 23.42 25.27
CA GLU A 303 4.22 24.25 25.18
C GLU A 303 3.81 24.54 23.73
N ILE A 304 2.50 24.52 23.51
CA ILE A 304 1.82 25.03 22.30
C ILE A 304 2.20 26.50 22.08
#